data_AF-A0A9X2GY32-F1
#
_entry.id   AF-A0A9X2GY32-F1
#
_cell.length_a   1.000
_cell.length_b   1.000
_cell.length_c   1.000
_cell.angle_alpha   90.00
_cell.angle_beta   90.00
_cell.angle_gamma   90.00
#
_symmetry.space_group_name_H-M   'P 1'
#
loop_
_entity.id
_entity.type
_entity.pdbx_description
1 polymer ?
#
loop_
_entity_poly.entity_id
_entity_poly.type
_entity_poly.pdbx_seq_one_letter_code
_entity_poly.pdbx_strand_id
1 'polypeptide(L)'
;MRHPGPFGFLLEGWEDRSVWGWDEGTGSWWAQLWRNDLPDDPVADAPHVGIGPLYGQHVSAVSGLVPLIAVATGETPDHIDQLLAEGMR
;
A
#
# COMPACT_ATOMS: atom_id res chain seq x y z
N MET A 1 14.45 10.56 -12.16
CA MET A 1 14.84 9.16 -11.88
C MET A 1 13.53 8.39 -11.77
N ARG A 2 13.37 7.28 -12.48
CA ARG A 2 12.19 6.43 -12.31
C ARG A 2 12.26 5.75 -10.95
N HIS A 3 11.27 5.97 -10.10
CA HIS A 3 11.13 5.16 -8.89
C HIS A 3 10.61 3.77 -9.30
N PRO A 4 11.24 2.68 -8.84
CA PRO A 4 10.74 1.33 -9.11
C PRO A 4 9.36 1.14 -8.48
N GLY A 5 8.49 0.35 -9.14
CA GLY A 5 7.15 0.01 -8.67
C GLY A 5 6.16 -0.26 -9.81
N PRO A 6 4.97 -0.83 -9.51
CA PRO A 6 4.50 -1.19 -8.16
C PRO A 6 5.24 -2.41 -7.58
N PHE A 7 5.35 -2.44 -6.25
CA PHE A 7 5.86 -3.56 -5.46
C PHE A 7 4.70 -4.36 -4.86
N GLY A 8 4.88 -5.67 -4.70
CA GLY A 8 3.97 -6.48 -3.90
C GLY A 8 4.07 -6.12 -2.42
N PHE A 9 2.95 -6.23 -1.71
CA PHE A 9 2.91 -6.07 -0.26
C PHE A 9 3.03 -7.44 0.41
N LEU A 10 3.94 -7.60 1.36
CA LEU A 10 4.37 -8.92 1.87
C LEU A 10 3.69 -9.33 3.20
N LEU A 11 2.64 -8.63 3.62
CA LEU A 11 1.93 -8.93 4.87
C LEU A 11 0.99 -10.13 4.68
N GLU A 12 1.10 -11.14 5.54
CA GLU A 12 0.20 -12.30 5.57
C GLU A 12 -1.26 -11.88 5.73
N GLY A 13 -2.14 -12.46 4.90
CA GLY A 13 -3.55 -12.11 4.81
C GLY A 13 -3.85 -10.91 3.90
N TRP A 14 -2.84 -10.31 3.28
CA TRP A 14 -2.96 -9.18 2.35
C TRP A 14 -2.13 -9.33 1.06
N GLU A 15 -1.23 -10.29 1.01
CA GLU A 15 -0.16 -10.42 0.02
C GLU A 15 -0.59 -10.85 -1.39
N ASP A 16 -1.79 -11.40 -1.57
CA ASP A 16 -2.17 -12.05 -2.83
C ASP A 16 -2.22 -11.08 -4.01
N ARG A 17 -2.66 -9.85 -3.75
CA ARG A 17 -2.86 -8.81 -4.79
C ARG A 17 -2.51 -7.40 -4.34
N SER A 18 -2.20 -7.20 -3.07
CA SER A 18 -1.89 -5.86 -2.55
C SER A 18 -0.60 -5.33 -3.14
N VAL A 19 -0.63 -4.07 -3.53
CA VAL A 19 0.48 -3.40 -4.21
C VAL A 19 0.65 -1.97 -3.70
N TRP A 20 1.88 -1.48 -3.79
CA TRP A 20 2.23 -0.11 -3.40
C TRP A 20 3.36 0.42 -4.28
N GLY A 21 3.56 1.74 -4.29
CA GLY A 21 4.64 2.32 -5.07
C GLY A 21 4.62 3.83 -5.13
N TRP A 22 5.50 4.37 -5.97
CA TRP A 22 5.56 5.79 -6.31
C TRP A 22 4.81 6.05 -7.61
N ASP A 23 3.96 7.07 -7.62
CA ASP A 23 3.35 7.60 -8.83
C ASP A 23 4.05 8.90 -9.24
N GLU A 24 4.76 8.86 -10.37
CA GLU A 24 5.44 10.02 -10.94
C GLU A 24 4.48 11.12 -11.39
N GLY A 25 3.25 10.77 -11.79
CA GLY A 25 2.26 11.72 -12.29
C GLY A 25 1.73 12.65 -11.20
N THR A 26 1.61 12.13 -9.98
CA THR A 26 1.13 12.87 -8.82
C THR A 26 2.23 13.24 -7.83
N GLY A 27 3.43 12.70 -7.99
CA GLY A 27 4.55 12.90 -7.08
C GLY A 27 4.26 12.35 -5.67
N SER A 28 3.57 11.22 -5.57
CA SER A 28 3.10 10.66 -4.30
C SER A 28 3.36 9.16 -4.24
N TRP A 29 3.65 8.69 -3.03
CA TRP A 29 3.50 7.28 -2.68
C TRP A 29 2.02 6.91 -2.58
N TRP A 30 1.71 5.67 -2.90
CA TRP A 30 0.36 5.11 -2.87
C TRP A 30 0.40 3.63 -2.47
N ALA A 31 -0.73 3.12 -1.98
CA ALA A 31 -0.95 1.70 -1.73
C ALA A 31 -2.41 1.33 -2.03
N GLN A 32 -2.61 0.14 -2.59
CA GLN A 32 -3.92 -0.48 -2.76
C GLN A 32 -3.83 -1.85 -2.09
N LEU A 33 -4.63 -2.06 -1.05
CA LEU A 33 -4.55 -3.27 -0.24
C LEU A 33 -5.89 -4.01 -0.25
N TRP A 34 -5.83 -5.31 -0.46
CA TRP A 34 -6.97 -6.21 -0.36
C TRP A 34 -6.68 -7.28 0.69
N ARG A 35 -7.71 -7.61 1.48
CA ARG A 35 -7.67 -8.76 2.36
C ARG A 35 -7.90 -10.03 1.57
N ASN A 36 -7.06 -11.04 1.78
CA ASN A 36 -7.14 -12.32 1.07
C ASN A 36 -8.42 -13.11 1.44
N ASP A 37 -8.93 -12.91 2.66
CA ASP A 37 -10.10 -13.62 3.20
C ASP A 37 -11.44 -12.94 2.90
N LEU A 38 -11.42 -11.74 2.31
CA LEU A 38 -12.62 -11.01 1.93
C LEU A 38 -12.84 -11.12 0.42
N PRO A 39 -14.09 -11.33 -0.02
CA PRO A 39 -14.40 -11.28 -1.44
C PRO A 39 -14.14 -9.86 -1.96
N ASP A 40 -13.70 -9.76 -3.21
CA ASP A 40 -13.64 -8.49 -3.91
C ASP A 40 -15.01 -7.81 -3.85
N ASP A 41 -15.05 -6.52 -3.53
CA ASP A 41 -16.30 -5.76 -3.59
C ASP A 41 -16.84 -5.86 -5.04
N PRO A 42 -18.03 -6.48 -5.24
CA PRO A 42 -18.52 -6.85 -6.56
C PRO A 42 -18.82 -5.64 -7.46
N VAL A 43 -18.82 -4.41 -6.93
CA VAL A 43 -19.14 -3.22 -7.71
C VAL A 43 -17.92 -2.66 -8.45
N ALA A 44 -16.68 -2.96 -8.05
CA ALA A 44 -15.52 -2.30 -8.69
C ALA A 44 -14.15 -3.00 -8.58
N ASP A 45 -14.02 -4.23 -8.03
CA ASP A 45 -12.70 -4.83 -7.76
C ASP A 45 -11.78 -3.88 -6.93
N ALA A 46 -12.42 -3.04 -6.11
CA ALA A 46 -11.77 -1.97 -5.39
C ALA A 46 -10.96 -2.51 -4.21
N PRO A 47 -9.84 -1.88 -3.85
CA PRO A 47 -9.10 -2.26 -2.66
C PRO A 47 -9.92 -1.98 -1.40
N HIS A 48 -9.76 -2.86 -0.42
CA HIS A 48 -10.30 -2.68 0.93
C HIS A 48 -9.69 -1.45 1.61
N VAL A 49 -8.43 -1.13 1.27
CA VAL A 49 -7.72 0.07 1.73
C VAL A 49 -7.03 0.74 0.55
N GLY A 50 -7.40 1.99 0.29
CA GLY A 50 -6.74 2.85 -0.69
C GLY A 50 -5.98 3.99 -0.01
N ILE A 51 -4.70 4.13 -0.34
CA ILE A 51 -3.84 5.22 0.13
C ILE A 51 -3.22 5.92 -1.07
N GLY A 52 -3.27 7.25 -1.07
CA GLY A 52 -2.68 8.09 -2.12
C GLY A 52 -3.67 9.05 -2.77
N PRO A 53 -3.26 9.75 -3.85
CA PRO A 53 -4.00 10.91 -4.35
C PRO A 53 -5.41 10.61 -4.86
N LEU A 54 -5.64 9.39 -5.38
CA LEU A 54 -6.97 8.90 -5.75
C LEU A 54 -7.94 8.83 -4.56
N TYR A 55 -7.40 8.78 -3.34
CA TYR A 55 -8.13 8.70 -2.07
C TYR A 55 -7.99 10.00 -1.25
N GLY A 56 -7.54 11.10 -1.88
CA GLY A 56 -7.44 12.42 -1.25
C GLY A 56 -6.21 12.61 -0.34
N GLN A 57 -5.23 11.71 -0.41
CA GLN A 57 -4.02 11.75 0.41
C GLN A 57 -2.79 12.01 -0.45
N HIS A 58 -1.90 12.90 -0.02
CA HIS A 58 -0.60 13.08 -0.65
C HIS A 58 0.50 12.61 0.30
N VAL A 59 1.32 11.65 -0.15
CA VAL A 59 2.34 10.99 0.66
C VAL A 59 3.69 11.22 0.00
N SER A 60 4.46 12.17 0.52
CA SER A 60 5.71 12.64 -0.12
C SER A 60 6.92 11.72 0.10
N ALA A 61 6.84 10.78 1.04
CA ALA A 61 7.90 9.82 1.36
C ALA A 61 7.32 8.45 1.71
N VAL A 62 8.06 7.37 1.44
CA VAL A 62 7.62 5.99 1.72
C VAL A 62 7.28 5.78 3.20
N SER A 63 8.02 6.43 4.11
CA SER A 63 7.76 6.40 5.55
C SER A 63 6.41 7.00 5.93
N GLY A 64 5.78 7.79 5.05
CA GLY A 64 4.42 8.27 5.22
C GLY A 64 3.35 7.21 4.97
N LEU A 65 3.64 6.14 4.22
CA LEU A 65 2.73 5.00 4.06
C LEU A 65 2.64 4.18 5.36
N VAL A 66 3.75 4.05 6.09
CA VAL A 66 3.87 3.19 7.28
C VAL A 66 2.74 3.37 8.29
N PRO A 67 2.48 4.57 8.84
CA PRO A 67 1.41 4.74 9.82
C PRO A 67 0.01 4.54 9.24
N LEU A 68 -0.19 4.84 7.95
CA LEU A 68 -1.50 4.67 7.30
C LEU A 68 -1.83 3.20 7.09
N ILE A 69 -0.86 2.42 6.62
CA ILE A 69 -0.99 0.97 6.44
C ILE A 69 -1.15 0.29 7.79
N ALA A 70 -0.33 0.63 8.79
CA ALA A 70 -0.40 0.04 10.14
C ALA A 70 -1.79 0.18 10.76
N VAL A 71 -2.38 1.38 10.70
CA VAL A 71 -3.75 1.62 11.17
C VAL A 71 -4.77 0.78 10.40
N ALA A 72 -4.63 0.67 9.09
CA ALA A 72 -5.59 -0.02 8.24
C ALA A 72 -5.52 -1.55 8.36
N THR A 73 -4.33 -2.11 8.62
CA THR A 73 -4.13 -3.55 8.75
C THR A 73 -4.26 -4.06 10.18
N GLY A 74 -4.14 -3.16 11.18
CA GLY A 74 -4.06 -3.52 12.60
C GLY A 74 -2.65 -3.91 13.06
N GLU A 75 -1.64 -3.67 12.22
CA GLU A 75 -0.24 -3.98 12.48
C GLU A 75 0.50 -2.85 13.20
N THR A 76 1.72 -3.15 13.65
CA THR A 76 2.62 -2.11 14.20
C THR A 76 3.34 -1.35 13.08
N PRO A 77 3.64 -0.05 13.28
CA PRO A 77 4.45 0.73 12.33
C PRO A 77 5.80 0.07 12.01
N ASP A 78 6.50 -0.47 13.01
CA ASP A 78 7.82 -1.10 12.81
C ASP A 78 7.73 -2.33 11.89
N HIS A 79 6.69 -3.15 12.06
CA HIS A 79 6.46 -4.30 11.19
C HIS A 79 6.18 -3.87 9.74
N ILE A 80 5.35 -2.84 9.54
CA ILE A 80 5.06 -2.31 8.21
C ILE A 80 6.31 -1.70 7.56
N ASP A 81 7.11 -0.94 8.31
CA ASP A 81 8.35 -0.36 7.79
C ASP A 81 9.31 -1.44 7.29
N GLN A 82 9.44 -2.54 8.04
CA GLN A 82 10.22 -3.70 7.62
C GLN A 82 9.71 -4.30 6.31
N LEU A 83 8.40 -4.54 6.18
CA LEU A 83 7.81 -5.12 4.98
C LEU A 83 7.98 -4.23 3.74
N LEU A 84 7.85 -2.90 3.89
CA LEU A 84 8.09 -1.97 2.78
C LEU A 84 9.57 -1.94 2.39
N ALA A 85 10.48 -1.96 3.37
CA ALA A 85 11.91 -2.02 3.11
C ALA A 85 12.34 -3.32 2.41
N GLU A 86 11.70 -4.44 2.73
CA GLU A 86 11.91 -5.74 2.06
C GLU A 86 11.37 -5.73 0.63
N GLY A 87 10.19 -5.15 0.40
CA GLY A 87 9.60 -5.05 -0.95
C GLY A 87 10.42 -4.21 -1.94
N MET A 88 11.30 -3.32 -1.46
CA MET A 88 12.18 -2.50 -2.30
C MET A 88 13.50 -3.18 -2.70
N ARG A 89 13.80 -4.37 -2.18
CA ARG A 89 15.04 -5.12 -2.48
C ARG A 89 14.92 -5.91 -3.77
#